data_AF-A0A9E5MQ74-F1
#
_entry.id   AF-A0A9E5MQ74-F1
#
_cell.length_a   1.000
_cell.length_b   1.000
_cell.length_c   1.000
_cell.angle_alpha   90.00
_cell.angle_beta   90.00
_cell.angle_gamma   90.00
#
_symmetry.space_group_name_H-M   'P 1'
#
loop_
_entity.id
_entity.type
_entity.pdbx_description
1 polymer ?
#
loop_
_entity_poly.entity_id
_entity_poly.type
_entity_poly.pdbx_seq_one_letter_code
_entity_poly.pdbx_strand_id
1 'polypeptide(L)'
;MEKIDLILYIMAGIFALNIITAIVRAYIGHFVRGDRLHANIRKYINQGQFVEAIELCESHLEKRPFDSQLLWFEAEAYFRHGNYSRALEKFKNIVNHEPSWADDAKKYIEAIDSKT
;
A
#
# COMPACT_ATOMS: atom_id res chain seq x y z
N MET A 1 44.10 27.70 14.51
CA MET A 1 43.64 26.34 14.20
C MET A 1 42.25 26.11 14.75
N GLU A 2 42.01 26.32 16.05
CA GLU A 2 40.70 26.11 16.71
C GLU A 2 39.47 26.74 16.01
N LYS A 3 39.58 27.96 15.46
CA LYS A 3 38.45 28.62 14.75
C LYS A 3 38.10 27.96 13.41
N ILE A 4 39.09 27.43 12.69
CA ILE A 4 38.86 26.76 11.39
C ILE A 4 38.20 25.40 11.65
N ASP A 5 38.67 24.68 12.67
CA ASP A 5 38.09 23.41 13.09
C ASP A 5 36.63 23.61 13.54
N LEU A 6 36.34 24.67 14.32
CA LEU A 6 34.98 25.02 14.72
C LEU A 6 34.06 25.27 13.51
N ILE A 7 34.55 26.00 12.50
CA ILE A 7 33.78 26.27 11.27
C ILE A 7 33.51 24.96 10.50
N LEU A 8 34.50 24.07 10.42
CA LEU A 8 34.34 22.75 9.78
C LEU A 8 33.28 21.89 10.48
N TYR A 9 33.27 21.86 11.81
CA TYR A 9 32.23 21.13 12.57
C TYR A 9 30.83 21.70 12.36
N ILE A 10 30.68 23.03 12.32
CA ILE A 10 29.38 23.67 12.06
C ILE A 10 28.89 23.33 10.64
N MET A 11 29.76 23.39 9.64
CA MET A 11 29.39 23.03 8.26
C MET A 11 29.00 21.56 8.13
N ALA A 12 29.74 20.66 8.78
CA ALA A 12 29.41 19.24 8.81
C ALA A 12 28.04 18.98 9.48
N GLY A 13 27.73 19.70 10.56
CA GLY A 13 26.43 19.62 11.24
C GLY A 13 25.26 20.09 10.37
N ILE A 14 25.41 21.22 9.67
CA ILE A 14 24.40 21.73 8.73
C ILE A 14 24.20 20.75 7.57
N PHE A 15 25.29 20.19 7.04
CA PHE A 15 25.22 19.20 5.97
C PHE A 15 24.50 17.92 6.42
N ALA A 16 24.83 17.40 7.61
CA ALA A 16 24.15 16.25 8.20
C ALA A 16 22.66 16.53 8.45
N LEU A 17 22.30 17.71 8.95
CA LEU A 17 20.90 18.11 9.16
C LEU A 17 20.10 18.15 7.85
N ASN A 18 20.71 18.65 6.77
CA ASN A 18 20.07 18.66 5.45
C ASN A 18 19.84 17.24 4.91
N ILE A 19 20.78 16.32 5.11
CA ILE A 19 20.63 14.92 4.73
C ILE A 19 19.50 14.26 5.55
N ILE A 20 19.50 14.45 6.87
CA ILE A 20 18.48 13.87 7.76
C ILE A 20 17.09 14.37 7.36
N THR A 21 16.92 15.68 7.16
CA THR A 21 15.62 16.25 6.75
C THR A 21 15.19 15.78 5.36
N ALA A 22 16.11 15.56 4.43
CA ALA A 22 15.80 15.00 3.11
C ALA A 22 15.29 13.54 3.20
N ILE A 23 15.94 12.71 4.03
CA ILE A 23 15.52 11.32 4.27
C ILE A 23 14.14 11.29 4.93
N VAL A 24 13.92 12.13 5.95
CA VAL A 24 12.63 12.25 6.63
C VAL A 24 11.53 12.69 5.65
N ARG A 25 11.78 13.68 4.79
CA ARG A 25 10.82 14.10 3.75
C ARG A 25 10.54 13.00 2.74
N ALA A 26 11.54 12.23 2.33
CA ALA A 26 11.35 11.11 1.41
C ALA A 26 10.48 10.00 2.04
N TYR A 27 10.74 9.67 3.31
CA TYR A 27 9.97 8.67 4.05
C TYR A 27 8.53 9.13 4.33
N ILE A 28 8.34 10.35 4.84
CA ILE A 28 7.01 10.93 5.10
C ILE A 28 6.24 11.12 3.79
N GLY A 29 6.90 11.59 2.72
CA GLY A 29 6.28 11.79 1.41
C GLY A 29 5.76 10.49 0.80
N HIS A 30 6.47 9.38 1.00
CA HIS A 30 6.01 8.06 0.59
C HIS A 30 4.75 7.63 1.37
N PHE A 31 4.76 7.82 2.69
CA PHE A 31 3.66 7.46 3.58
C PHE A 31 2.38 8.26 3.27
N VAL A 32 2.48 9.60 3.21
CA VAL A 32 1.34 10.49 2.96
C VAL A 32 0.71 10.29 1.58
N ARG A 33 1.50 9.89 0.57
CA ARG A 33 0.98 9.62 -0.77
C ARG A 33 0.20 8.30 -0.85
N GLY A 34 0.61 7.30 -0.08
CA GLY A 34 -0.14 6.03 0.08
C GLY A 34 -1.48 6.25 0.76
N ASP A 35 -1.52 7.07 1.82
CA ASP A 35 -2.73 7.34 2.59
C ASP A 35 -3.88 7.90 1.74
N ARG A 36 -3.58 8.84 0.83
CA ARG A 36 -4.60 9.40 -0.08
C ARG A 36 -5.07 8.37 -1.11
N LEU A 37 -4.18 7.55 -1.63
CA LEU A 37 -4.52 6.50 -2.59
C LEU A 37 -5.47 5.48 -1.96
N HIS A 38 -5.12 4.98 -0.78
CA HIS A 38 -5.92 3.99 -0.05
C HIS A 38 -7.30 4.56 0.31
N ALA A 39 -7.35 5.82 0.74
CA ALA A 39 -8.62 6.51 1.02
C ALA A 39 -9.50 6.62 -0.23
N ASN A 40 -8.93 6.95 -1.38
CA ASN A 40 -9.67 7.04 -2.64
C ASN A 40 -10.21 5.68 -3.09
N ILE A 41 -9.39 4.63 -3.06
CA ILE A 41 -9.80 3.27 -3.40
C ILE A 41 -10.94 2.82 -2.48
N ARG A 42 -10.77 2.99 -1.16
CA ARG A 42 -11.80 2.65 -0.17
C ARG A 42 -13.09 3.44 -0.40
N LYS A 43 -12.99 4.70 -0.78
CA LYS A 43 -14.16 5.51 -1.14
C LYS A 43 -14.90 4.92 -2.34
N TYR A 44 -14.21 4.53 -3.41
CA TYR A 44 -14.83 3.88 -4.57
C TYR A 44 -15.53 2.56 -4.19
N ILE A 45 -14.86 1.71 -3.40
CA ILE A 45 -15.45 0.45 -2.90
C ILE A 45 -16.73 0.72 -2.09
N ASN A 46 -16.71 1.74 -1.22
CA ASN A 46 -17.87 2.10 -0.39
C ASN A 46 -19.02 2.67 -1.23
N GLN A 47 -18.71 3.36 -2.33
CA GLN A 47 -19.69 3.94 -3.25
C GLN A 47 -20.25 2.91 -4.26
N GLY A 48 -19.75 1.66 -4.23
CA GLY A 48 -20.14 0.62 -5.19
C GLY A 48 -19.46 0.74 -6.56
N GLN A 49 -18.50 1.66 -6.69
CA GLN A 49 -17.72 1.91 -7.89
C GLN A 49 -16.56 0.91 -7.96
N PHE A 50 -16.90 -0.37 -8.13
CA PHE A 50 -15.92 -1.45 -8.02
C PHE A 50 -14.96 -1.51 -9.20
N VAL A 51 -15.42 -1.18 -10.41
CA VAL A 51 -14.58 -1.19 -11.62
C VAL A 51 -13.48 -0.14 -11.49
N GLU A 52 -13.84 1.07 -11.07
CA GLU A 52 -12.89 2.16 -10.86
C GLU A 52 -11.90 1.86 -9.72
N ALA A 53 -12.35 1.16 -8.67
CA ALA A 53 -11.46 0.70 -7.60
C ALA A 53 -10.45 -0.34 -8.11
N ILE A 54 -10.91 -1.32 -8.91
CA ILE A 54 -10.06 -2.36 -9.51
C ILE A 54 -9.02 -1.75 -10.43
N GLU A 55 -9.43 -0.91 -11.39
CA GLU A 55 -8.51 -0.24 -12.33
C GLU A 55 -7.46 0.60 -11.59
N LEU A 56 -7.87 1.30 -10.53
CA LEU A 56 -6.95 2.10 -9.73
C LEU A 56 -5.96 1.22 -8.96
N CYS A 57 -6.39 0.07 -8.43
CA CYS A 57 -5.49 -0.90 -7.80
C CYS A 57 -4.50 -1.48 -8.84
N GLU A 58 -4.99 -1.97 -9.97
CA GLU A 58 -4.18 -2.59 -11.04
C GLU A 58 -3.07 -1.66 -11.52
N SER A 59 -3.41 -0.39 -11.85
CA SER A 59 -2.43 0.61 -12.31
C SER A 59 -1.31 0.91 -11.30
N HIS A 60 -1.56 0.73 -10.00
CA HIS A 60 -0.56 0.93 -8.95
C HIS A 60 0.22 -0.36 -8.64
N LEU A 61 -0.44 -1.51 -8.71
CA LEU A 61 0.17 -2.83 -8.56
C LEU A 61 1.17 -3.12 -9.69
N GLU A 62 0.97 -2.60 -10.90
CA GLU A 62 1.99 -2.66 -11.97
C GLU A 62 3.37 -2.14 -11.54
N LYS A 63 3.38 -1.13 -10.67
CA LYS A 63 4.62 -0.50 -10.16
C LYS A 63 5.02 -1.05 -8.79
N ARG A 64 4.08 -1.64 -8.07
CA ARG A 64 4.23 -2.15 -6.69
C ARG A 64 3.53 -3.50 -6.57
N PRO A 65 4.04 -4.55 -7.24
CA PRO A 65 3.33 -5.82 -7.35
C PRO A 65 3.13 -6.56 -6.01
N PHE A 66 3.87 -6.14 -4.97
CA PHE A 66 3.83 -6.72 -3.63
C PHE A 66 3.27 -5.74 -2.59
N ASP A 67 2.54 -4.70 -3.00
CA ASP A 67 1.83 -3.83 -2.06
C ASP A 67 0.60 -4.58 -1.53
N SER A 68 0.77 -5.17 -0.34
CA SER A 68 -0.22 -6.04 0.30
C SER A 68 -1.57 -5.33 0.37
N GLN A 69 -1.58 -4.03 0.70
CA GLN A 69 -2.79 -3.24 0.87
C GLN A 69 -3.54 -3.01 -0.43
N LEU A 70 -2.83 -2.77 -1.52
CA LEU A 70 -3.45 -2.71 -2.85
C LEU A 70 -3.98 -4.07 -3.31
N LEU A 71 -3.25 -5.16 -3.05
CA LEU A 71 -3.72 -6.53 -3.34
C LEU A 71 -5.01 -6.85 -2.59
N TRP A 72 -5.12 -6.45 -1.32
CA TRP A 72 -6.34 -6.62 -0.54
C TRP A 72 -7.50 -5.80 -1.09
N PHE A 73 -7.28 -4.53 -1.42
CA PHE A 73 -8.33 -3.70 -1.98
C PHE A 73 -8.82 -4.23 -3.33
N GLU A 74 -7.91 -4.72 -4.17
CA GLU A 74 -8.27 -5.36 -5.43
C GLU A 74 -9.14 -6.62 -5.19
N ALA A 75 -8.73 -7.49 -4.26
CA ALA A 75 -9.49 -8.69 -3.90
C ALA A 75 -10.88 -8.37 -3.33
N GLU A 76 -10.96 -7.40 -2.41
CA GLU A 76 -12.21 -6.91 -1.82
C GLU A 76 -13.13 -6.30 -2.89
N ALA A 77 -12.58 -5.49 -3.80
CA ALA A 77 -13.34 -4.90 -4.88
C ALA A 77 -13.91 -5.95 -5.83
N TYR A 78 -13.11 -6.96 -6.23
CA TYR A 78 -13.59 -8.09 -7.04
C TYR A 78 -14.70 -8.87 -6.34
N PHE A 79 -14.55 -9.14 -5.03
CA PHE A 79 -15.56 -9.84 -4.24
C PHE A 79 -16.88 -9.07 -4.20
N ARG A 80 -16.84 -7.77 -3.92
CA ARG A 80 -18.04 -6.92 -3.85
C ARG A 80 -18.66 -6.64 -5.22
N HIS A 81 -17.86 -6.68 -6.28
CA HIS A 81 -18.35 -6.65 -7.67
C HIS A 81 -19.09 -7.94 -8.07
N GLY A 82 -18.92 -9.03 -7.32
CA GLY A 82 -19.48 -10.35 -7.61
C GLY A 82 -18.61 -11.21 -8.52
N ASN A 83 -17.39 -10.75 -8.84
CA ASN A 83 -16.42 -11.54 -9.61
C ASN A 83 -15.63 -12.45 -8.65
N TYR A 84 -16.31 -13.49 -8.16
CA TYR A 84 -15.76 -14.38 -7.14
C TYR A 84 -14.56 -15.19 -7.61
N SER A 85 -14.46 -15.51 -8.91
CA SER A 85 -13.32 -16.25 -9.46
C SER A 85 -12.02 -15.47 -9.32
N ARG A 86 -12.01 -14.19 -9.73
CA ARG A 86 -10.85 -13.31 -9.55
C ARG A 86 -10.60 -12.99 -8.09
N ALA A 87 -11.64 -12.75 -7.29
CA ALA A 87 -11.49 -12.52 -5.86
C ALA A 87 -10.78 -13.71 -5.18
N LEU A 88 -11.20 -14.93 -5.49
CA LEU A 88 -10.63 -16.16 -4.95
C LEU A 88 -9.14 -16.30 -5.30
N GLU A 89 -8.77 -16.02 -6.56
CA GLU A 89 -7.37 -16.03 -7.00
C GLU A 89 -6.52 -15.06 -6.16
N LYS A 90 -7.01 -13.83 -5.99
CA LYS A 90 -6.30 -12.78 -5.24
C LYS A 90 -6.19 -13.11 -3.75
N PHE A 91 -7.26 -13.57 -3.12
CA PHE A 91 -7.21 -13.97 -1.70
C PHE A 91 -6.27 -15.17 -1.47
N LYS A 92 -6.23 -16.15 -2.38
CA LYS A 92 -5.26 -17.26 -2.31
C LYS A 92 -3.83 -16.75 -2.43
N ASN A 93 -3.57 -15.76 -3.29
CA ASN A 93 -2.27 -15.12 -3.38
C ASN A 93 -1.88 -14.46 -2.03
N ILE A 94 -2.80 -13.70 -1.42
CA ILE A 94 -2.57 -13.05 -0.11
C ILE A 94 -2.26 -14.10 0.97
N VAL A 95 -2.99 -15.21 1.05
CA VAL A 95 -2.72 -16.28 2.04
C VAL A 95 -1.31 -16.85 1.91
N ASN A 96 -0.79 -16.96 0.68
CA ASN A 96 0.53 -17.54 0.43
C ASN A 96 1.69 -16.59 0.72
N HIS A 97 1.49 -15.28 0.58
CA HIS A 97 2.58 -14.29 0.63
C HIS A 97 2.51 -13.35 1.83
N GLU A 98 1.33 -13.20 2.45
CA GLU A 98 1.08 -12.27 3.55
C GLU A 98 0.43 -13.00 4.74
N PRO A 99 1.25 -13.70 5.58
CA PRO A 99 0.75 -14.49 6.70
C PRO A 99 -0.11 -13.68 7.69
N SER A 100 0.16 -12.38 7.83
CA SER A 100 -0.59 -11.47 8.71
C SER A 100 -2.05 -11.30 8.28
N TRP A 101 -2.34 -11.43 6.98
CA TRP A 101 -3.68 -11.22 6.40
C TRP A 101 -4.33 -12.53 5.96
N ALA A 102 -3.62 -13.65 6.13
CA ALA A 102 -4.08 -14.97 5.72
C ALA A 102 -5.40 -15.37 6.38
N ASP A 103 -5.57 -15.10 7.68
CA ASP A 103 -6.78 -15.49 8.40
C ASP A 103 -8.00 -14.68 7.95
N ASP A 104 -7.83 -13.40 7.63
CA ASP A 104 -8.91 -12.59 7.08
C ASP A 104 -9.23 -12.99 5.63
N ALA A 105 -8.20 -13.24 4.81
CA ALA A 105 -8.38 -13.71 3.44
C ALA A 105 -9.09 -15.07 3.38
N LYS A 106 -8.78 -16.01 4.29
CA LYS A 106 -9.47 -17.30 4.39
C LYS A 106 -10.97 -17.16 4.63
N LYS A 107 -11.41 -16.20 5.45
CA LYS A 107 -12.85 -15.93 5.66
C LYS A 107 -13.55 -15.58 4.36
N TYR A 108 -12.91 -14.78 3.50
CA TYR A 108 -13.46 -14.45 2.18
C TYR A 108 -13.45 -15.65 1.24
N ILE A 109 -12.40 -16.47 1.26
CA ILE A 109 -12.33 -17.71 0.48
C ILE A 109 -13.50 -18.64 0.86
N GLU A 110 -13.72 -18.89 2.15
CA GLU A 110 -14.83 -19.71 2.64
C GLU A 110 -16.20 -19.10 2.30
N ALA A 111 -16.32 -17.77 2.38
CA ALA A 111 -17.54 -17.07 1.99
C ALA A 111 -17.84 -17.16 0.48
N ILE A 112 -16.81 -17.24 -0.36
CA ILE A 112 -16.95 -17.47 -1.81
C ILE A 112 -17.34 -18.92 -2.09
N ASP A 113 -16.62 -19.86 -1.48
CA ASP A 113 -16.83 -21.29 -1.69
C ASP A 113 -18.23 -21.73 -1.22
N SER A 114 -18.78 -21.10 -0.17
CA SER A 114 -20.15 -21.36 0.29
C SER A 114 -21.25 -20.76 -0.59
N LYS A 115 -20.92 -19.87 -1.52
CA LYS A 115 -21.87 -19.20 -2.45
C LYS A 115 -21.89 -19.83 -3.84
N THR A 116 -20.95 -20.73 -4.12
CA THR A 116 -20.77 -21.39 -5.43
C THR A 116 -21.32 -22.80 -5.38
#